data_AF-A0A2K8SGU6-F1
#
_entry.id   AF-A0A2K8SGU6-F1
#
_cell.length_a   1.000
_cell.length_b   1.000
_cell.length_c   1.000
_cell.angle_alpha   90.00
_cell.angle_beta   90.00
_cell.angle_gamma   90.00
#
_symmetry.space_group_name_H-M   'P 1'
#
loop_
_entity.id
_entity.type
_entity.pdbx_description
1 polymer ?
#
loop_
_entity_poly.entity_id
_entity_poly.type
_entity_poly.pdbx_seq_one_letter_code
_entity_poly.pdbx_strand_id
1 'polypeptide(L)'
;MGAAYRNGLRHSTTLEQRKKAIAEAAEQRYVEFTGGETKYTGGTVHELNENTHPIQREFYDFYRTPRGEYTPKGSSPNLTTHPTLASIVKFGNFYPFNDIETISPRPMLFITGADAHSREFSEDAYKRAAEPKDLYIVPNAGHVDLYDRVNLIPWDKLASFFNQHLSR
;
A
#
# COMPACT_ATOMS: atom_id res chain seq x y z
N MET A 1 5.10 0.77 0.45
CA MET A 1 4.75 0.88 1.88
C MET A 1 5.77 1.62 2.74
N GLY A 2 7.08 1.37 2.64
CA GLY A 2 8.05 2.04 3.54
C GLY A 2 8.05 3.57 3.47
N ALA A 3 8.07 4.15 2.26
CA ALA A 3 7.94 5.61 2.09
C ALA A 3 6.57 6.14 2.57
N ALA A 4 5.49 5.42 2.26
CA ALA A 4 4.14 5.76 2.72
C ALA A 4 4.05 5.84 4.26
N TYR A 5 4.68 4.91 4.98
CA TYR A 5 4.74 5.00 6.45
C TYR A 5 5.64 6.14 6.92
N ARG A 6 6.85 6.27 6.37
CA ARG A 6 7.83 7.28 6.81
C ARG A 6 7.36 8.72 6.58
N ASN A 7 6.75 8.97 5.42
CA ASN A 7 6.48 10.31 4.92
C ASN A 7 4.98 10.60 4.86
N GLY A 8 4.11 9.59 4.97
CA GLY A 8 2.68 9.77 4.67
C GLY A 8 2.44 10.00 3.18
N LEU A 9 1.18 10.23 2.81
CA LEU A 9 0.83 10.65 1.46
C LEU A 9 1.26 12.10 1.27
N ARG A 10 1.83 12.43 0.10
CA ARG A 10 2.29 13.80 -0.21
C ARG A 10 3.22 14.40 0.85
N HIS A 11 4.02 13.57 1.51
CA HIS A 11 4.92 13.97 2.59
C HIS A 11 4.24 14.63 3.81
N SER A 12 3.00 14.21 4.13
CA SER A 12 2.22 14.76 5.25
C SER A 12 2.78 14.47 6.64
N THR A 13 3.67 13.48 6.80
CA THR A 13 4.21 13.06 8.10
C THR A 13 5.51 13.78 8.42
N THR A 14 5.59 14.41 9.59
CA THR A 14 6.79 15.09 10.06
C THR A 14 7.81 14.11 10.65
N LEU A 15 9.09 14.51 10.71
CA LEU A 15 10.14 13.71 11.35
C LEU A 15 9.82 13.42 12.83
N GLU A 16 9.27 14.39 13.55
CA GLU A 16 8.92 14.22 14.97
C GLU A 16 7.77 13.23 15.16
N GLN A 17 6.74 13.29 14.31
CA GLN A 17 5.67 12.28 14.30
C GLN A 17 6.23 10.88 14.01
N ARG A 18 7.13 10.76 13.04
CA ARG A 18 7.79 9.49 12.71
C ARG A 18 8.62 8.94 13.87
N LYS A 19 9.44 9.79 14.52
CA LYS A 19 10.25 9.38 15.69
C LYS A 19 9.37 8.90 16.83
N LYS A 20 8.29 9.64 17.13
CA LYS A 20 7.31 9.27 18.15
C LYS A 20 6.69 7.89 17.86
N ALA A 21 6.21 7.67 16.64
CA ALA A 21 5.62 6.39 16.25
C ALA A 21 6.62 5.22 16.36
N ILE A 22 7.88 5.43 15.99
CA ILE A 22 8.93 4.40 16.15
C ILE A 22 9.20 4.10 17.63
N ALA A 23 9.27 5.10 18.49
CA ALA A 23 9.47 4.92 19.92
C ALA A 23 8.29 4.15 20.56
N GLU A 24 7.06 4.52 20.24
CA GLU A 24 5.85 3.85 20.71
C GLU A 24 5.81 2.37 20.29
N ALA A 25 6.15 2.07 19.03
CA ALA A 25 6.19 0.70 18.54
C ALA A 25 7.34 -0.12 19.13
N ALA A 26 8.49 0.50 19.41
CA ALA A 26 9.61 -0.16 20.09
C ALA A 26 9.24 -0.52 21.53
N GLU A 27 8.58 0.38 22.26
CA GLU A 27 8.08 0.12 23.60
C GLU A 27 7.01 -0.98 23.60
N GLN A 28 6.08 -0.93 22.65
CA GLN A 28 5.04 -1.95 22.51
C GLN A 28 5.62 -3.36 22.32
N ARG A 29 6.76 -3.49 21.63
CA ARG A 29 7.45 -4.78 21.51
C ARG A 29 7.90 -5.32 22.88
N TYR A 30 8.33 -4.45 23.79
CA TYR A 30 8.72 -4.86 25.14
C TYR A 30 7.50 -5.28 25.98
N VAL A 31 6.39 -4.53 25.86
CA VAL A 31 5.10 -4.89 26.48
C VAL A 31 4.64 -6.28 26.04
N GLU A 32 4.68 -6.58 24.75
CA GLU A 32 4.31 -7.90 24.23
C GLU A 32 5.27 -9.00 24.71
N PHE A 33 6.58 -8.70 24.81
CA PHE A 33 7.58 -9.64 25.32
C PHE A 33 7.35 -10.03 26.79
N THR A 34 6.87 -9.11 27.62
CA THR A 34 6.59 -9.36 29.05
C THR A 34 5.18 -9.93 29.30
N GLY A 35 4.42 -10.22 28.24
CA GLY A 35 3.09 -10.84 28.32
C GLY A 35 1.92 -9.86 28.39
N GLY A 36 2.15 -8.57 28.09
CA GLY A 36 1.09 -7.58 27.96
C GLY A 36 0.27 -7.71 26.67
N GLU A 37 -0.81 -6.94 26.57
CA GLU A 37 -1.71 -6.97 25.41
C GLU A 37 -1.06 -6.42 24.13
N THR A 38 -1.33 -7.08 23.01
CA THR A 38 -0.94 -6.62 21.68
C THR A 38 -1.76 -5.40 21.27
N LYS A 39 -1.07 -4.32 20.89
CA LYS A 39 -1.69 -3.17 20.23
C LYS A 39 -1.57 -3.29 18.73
N TYR A 40 -2.52 -2.69 18.04
CA TYR A 40 -2.58 -2.65 16.58
C TYR A 40 -2.48 -1.22 16.09
N THR A 41 -2.02 -1.05 14.85
CA THR A 41 -2.06 0.25 14.18
C THR A 41 -3.49 0.57 13.77
N GLY A 42 -3.71 1.79 13.28
CA GLY A 42 -4.90 2.05 12.46
C GLY A 42 -4.87 1.22 11.17
N GLY A 43 -6.05 0.96 10.64
CA GLY A 43 -6.30 0.35 9.34
C GLY A 43 -7.44 1.08 8.64
N THR A 44 -8.22 0.34 7.87
CA THR A 44 -9.52 0.81 7.39
C THR A 44 -10.47 0.98 8.56
N VAL A 45 -11.13 2.13 8.64
CA VAL A 45 -12.18 2.42 9.64
C VAL A 45 -13.25 1.33 9.67
N HIS A 46 -13.89 1.12 10.83
CA HIS A 46 -14.96 0.12 10.98
C HIS A 46 -16.35 0.67 10.64
N GLU A 47 -16.50 1.99 10.64
CA GLU A 47 -17.76 2.67 10.35
C GLU A 47 -17.48 3.96 9.58
N LEU A 48 -18.43 4.37 8.75
CA LEU A 48 -18.42 5.64 8.05
C LEU A 48 -19.24 6.68 8.80
N ASN A 49 -18.74 7.90 8.87
CA ASN A 49 -19.49 9.07 9.30
C ASN A 49 -19.28 10.22 8.30
N GLU A 50 -19.90 11.38 8.52
CA GLU A 50 -19.80 12.53 7.61
C GLU A 50 -18.35 13.05 7.44
N ASN A 51 -17.53 12.89 8.48
CA ASN A 51 -16.14 13.38 8.51
C ASN A 51 -15.11 12.34 8.00
N THR A 52 -15.54 11.14 7.60
CA THR A 52 -14.60 10.12 7.10
C THR A 52 -13.92 10.59 5.81
N HIS A 53 -12.59 10.62 5.81
CA HIS A 53 -11.77 11.03 4.67
C HIS A 53 -12.06 10.15 3.43
N PRO A 54 -12.08 10.70 2.19
CA PRO A 54 -12.38 9.94 0.98
C PRO A 54 -11.56 8.65 0.80
N ILE A 55 -10.26 8.70 1.09
CA ILE A 55 -9.37 7.52 1.06
C ILE A 55 -9.86 6.42 2.03
N GLN A 56 -10.32 6.78 3.22
CA GLN A 56 -10.86 5.81 4.18
C GLN A 56 -12.20 5.24 3.70
N ARG A 57 -13.03 6.04 3.02
CA ARG A 57 -14.26 5.55 2.39
C ARG A 57 -13.96 4.55 1.27
N GLU A 58 -12.97 4.85 0.43
CA GLU A 58 -12.52 3.97 -0.64
C GLU A 58 -12.05 2.61 -0.09
N PHE A 59 -11.20 2.63 0.93
CA PHE A 59 -10.77 1.38 1.58
C PHE A 59 -11.91 0.67 2.33
N TYR A 60 -12.84 1.41 2.94
CA TYR A 60 -14.01 0.85 3.60
C TYR A 60 -14.88 0.08 2.60
N ASP A 61 -15.18 0.70 1.46
CA ASP A 61 -16.00 0.11 0.41
C ASP A 61 -15.48 -1.26 -0.03
N PHE A 62 -14.15 -1.45 -0.07
CA PHE A 62 -13.56 -2.75 -0.36
C PHE A 62 -13.46 -3.68 0.85
N TYR A 63 -12.83 -3.26 1.96
CA TYR A 63 -12.45 -4.15 3.07
C TYR A 63 -13.53 -4.38 4.13
N ARG A 64 -14.63 -3.60 4.12
CA ARG A 64 -15.70 -3.63 5.14
C ARG A 64 -17.08 -3.90 4.56
N THR A 65 -17.16 -4.30 3.30
CA THR A 65 -18.40 -4.68 2.63
C THR A 65 -18.23 -6.01 1.91
N PRO A 66 -19.33 -6.66 1.47
CA PRO A 66 -19.27 -7.88 0.66
C PRO A 66 -18.46 -7.76 -0.64
N ARG A 67 -18.05 -6.54 -1.06
CA ARG A 67 -17.18 -6.33 -2.24
C ARG A 67 -15.83 -7.06 -2.09
N GLY A 68 -15.20 -6.99 -0.92
CA GLY A 68 -13.85 -7.52 -0.70
C GLY A 68 -13.54 -7.94 0.73
N GLU A 69 -14.53 -7.94 1.64
CA GLU A 69 -14.31 -8.39 3.01
C GLU A 69 -13.90 -9.86 3.08
N TYR A 70 -12.89 -10.15 3.90
CA TYR A 70 -12.50 -11.52 4.21
C TYR A 70 -11.83 -11.57 5.59
N THR A 71 -12.36 -12.41 6.47
CA THR A 71 -11.74 -12.71 7.76
C THR A 71 -11.23 -14.16 7.76
N PRO A 72 -9.91 -14.38 7.78
CA PRO A 72 -9.37 -15.73 7.86
C PRO A 72 -9.73 -16.40 9.20
N LYS A 73 -9.82 -17.74 9.17
CA LYS A 73 -10.07 -18.54 10.38
C LYS A 73 -9.01 -18.25 11.44
N GLY A 74 -9.44 -17.97 12.66
CA GLY A 74 -8.54 -17.63 13.78
C GLY A 74 -8.20 -16.14 13.88
N SER A 75 -8.79 -15.29 13.04
CA SER A 75 -8.72 -13.83 13.15
C SER A 75 -10.10 -13.23 13.48
N SER A 76 -10.12 -11.94 13.74
CA SER A 76 -11.34 -11.15 13.95
C SER A 76 -11.52 -10.15 12.80
N PRO A 77 -12.76 -9.86 12.37
CA PRO A 77 -13.03 -8.79 11.41
C PRO A 77 -12.42 -7.45 11.85
N ASN A 78 -12.35 -7.20 13.15
CA ASN A 78 -11.77 -5.98 13.71
C ASN A 78 -10.26 -5.85 13.45
N LEU A 79 -9.56 -6.96 13.22
CA LEU A 79 -8.13 -6.99 12.97
C LEU A 79 -7.78 -7.07 11.49
N THR A 80 -8.77 -7.34 10.62
CA THR A 80 -8.56 -7.29 9.17
C THR A 80 -8.21 -5.84 8.80
N THR A 81 -7.06 -5.62 8.15
CA THR A 81 -6.40 -4.33 7.86
C THR A 81 -5.64 -3.63 9.01
N HIS A 82 -5.58 -4.18 10.22
CA HIS A 82 -4.89 -3.55 11.35
C HIS A 82 -3.66 -4.38 11.74
N PRO A 83 -2.47 -4.13 11.15
CA PRO A 83 -1.25 -4.82 11.55
C PRO A 83 -0.87 -4.48 12.99
N THR A 84 -0.04 -5.32 13.63
CA THR A 84 0.40 -5.04 15.00
C THR A 84 1.24 -3.76 15.06
N LEU A 85 1.10 -2.99 16.14
CA LEU A 85 1.80 -1.72 16.32
C LEU A 85 3.32 -1.94 16.30
N ALA A 86 3.82 -3.00 16.95
CA ALA A 86 5.24 -3.34 16.95
C ALA A 86 5.82 -3.61 15.54
N SER A 87 4.99 -3.99 14.56
CA SER A 87 5.45 -4.29 13.19
C SER A 87 5.88 -3.05 12.39
N ILE A 88 5.43 -1.84 12.77
CA ILE A 88 5.66 -0.63 11.97
C ILE A 88 7.13 -0.22 11.90
N VAL A 89 7.94 -0.61 12.90
CA VAL A 89 9.40 -0.36 12.89
C VAL A 89 10.03 -1.01 11.64
N LYS A 90 9.53 -2.18 11.22
CA LYS A 90 9.99 -2.86 10.01
C LYS A 90 9.65 -2.05 8.75
N PHE A 91 8.43 -1.52 8.65
CA PHE A 91 8.04 -0.64 7.54
C PHE A 91 8.86 0.65 7.50
N GLY A 92 9.11 1.26 8.67
CA GLY A 92 9.97 2.43 8.82
C GLY A 92 11.38 2.20 8.29
N ASN A 93 11.89 0.98 8.39
CA ASN A 93 13.22 0.58 7.92
C ASN A 93 13.22 -0.11 6.54
N PHE A 94 12.08 -0.16 5.83
CA PHE A 94 12.00 -0.82 4.53
C PHE A 94 12.08 0.19 3.39
N TYR A 95 13.03 0.02 2.48
CA TYR A 95 13.27 0.91 1.34
C TYR A 95 13.08 0.14 0.03
N PRO A 96 11.82 -0.06 -0.42
CA PRO A 96 11.49 -1.04 -1.47
C PRO A 96 12.11 -0.76 -2.83
N PHE A 97 12.54 0.48 -3.08
CA PHE A 97 13.06 0.92 -4.37
C PHE A 97 14.57 1.16 -4.34
N ASN A 98 15.26 0.86 -3.23
CA ASN A 98 16.72 0.88 -3.23
C ASN A 98 17.20 -0.10 -4.31
N ASP A 99 18.14 0.36 -5.12
CA ASP A 99 18.73 -0.38 -6.22
C ASP A 99 17.71 -0.84 -7.30
N ILE A 100 16.55 -0.18 -7.42
CA ILE A 100 15.51 -0.53 -8.40
C ILE A 100 16.02 -0.48 -9.85
N GLU A 101 17.03 0.36 -10.12
CA GLU A 101 17.72 0.44 -11.41
C GLU A 101 18.42 -0.87 -11.81
N THR A 102 18.80 -1.71 -10.85
CA THR A 102 19.45 -3.00 -11.09
C THR A 102 18.51 -4.06 -11.68
N ILE A 103 17.21 -3.75 -11.80
CA ILE A 103 16.27 -4.61 -12.51
C ILE A 103 16.60 -4.63 -14.01
N SER A 104 17.08 -3.51 -14.56
CA SER A 104 17.59 -3.42 -15.94
C SER A 104 18.67 -4.49 -16.20
N PRO A 105 18.72 -5.08 -17.41
CA PRO A 105 17.95 -4.77 -18.63
C PRO A 105 16.56 -5.42 -18.71
N ARG A 106 16.06 -6.04 -17.62
CA ARG A 106 14.70 -6.60 -17.64
C ARG A 106 13.68 -5.47 -17.66
N PRO A 107 12.63 -5.56 -18.50
CA PRO A 107 11.65 -4.51 -18.62
C PRO A 107 10.76 -4.42 -17.38
N MET A 108 10.33 -3.20 -17.04
CA MET A 108 9.37 -2.95 -15.98
C MET A 108 8.15 -2.17 -16.47
N LEU A 109 6.96 -2.67 -16.14
CA LEU A 109 5.69 -1.98 -16.37
C LEU A 109 5.09 -1.59 -15.01
N PHE A 110 4.90 -0.29 -14.80
CA PHE A 110 4.16 0.25 -13.67
C PHE A 110 2.73 0.57 -14.10
N ILE A 111 1.74 0.23 -13.28
CA ILE A 111 0.33 0.51 -13.55
C ILE A 111 -0.27 1.22 -12.33
N THR A 112 -1.02 2.29 -12.58
CA THR A 112 -1.70 3.05 -11.53
C THR A 112 -2.99 3.67 -12.06
N GLY A 113 -3.99 3.82 -11.21
CA GLY A 113 -5.18 4.60 -11.52
C GLY A 113 -4.85 6.09 -11.63
N ALA A 114 -5.56 6.80 -12.51
CA ALA A 114 -5.44 8.25 -12.68
C ALA A 114 -5.83 9.01 -11.41
N ASP A 115 -6.82 8.51 -10.67
CA ASP A 115 -7.38 9.13 -9.46
C ASP A 115 -6.86 8.47 -8.17
N ALA A 116 -5.97 7.49 -8.29
CA ALA A 116 -5.40 6.78 -7.16
C ALA A 116 -4.56 7.72 -6.28
N HIS A 117 -4.91 7.82 -4.99
CA HIS A 117 -4.12 8.58 -4.02
C HIS A 117 -2.68 8.07 -3.87
N SER A 118 -2.43 6.81 -4.27
CA SER A 118 -1.11 6.16 -4.24
C SER A 118 -0.29 6.37 -5.51
N ARG A 119 -0.80 7.09 -6.52
CA ARG A 119 -0.14 7.27 -7.82
C ARG A 119 1.29 7.80 -7.69
N GLU A 120 1.52 8.68 -6.71
CA GLU A 120 2.84 9.25 -6.39
C GLU A 120 3.94 8.19 -6.19
N PHE A 121 3.59 7.00 -5.68
CA PHE A 121 4.56 5.92 -5.48
C PHE A 121 4.96 5.22 -6.78
N SER A 122 4.02 5.04 -7.72
CA SER A 122 4.32 4.50 -9.05
C SER A 122 5.14 5.50 -9.87
N GLU A 123 4.83 6.79 -9.76
CA GLU A 123 5.62 7.85 -10.41
C GLU A 123 7.05 7.95 -9.84
N ASP A 124 7.24 7.84 -8.51
CA ASP A 124 8.58 7.78 -7.90
C ASP A 124 9.37 6.54 -8.36
N ALA A 125 8.73 5.37 -8.34
CA ALA A 125 9.34 4.12 -8.79
C ALA A 125 9.79 4.22 -10.26
N TYR A 126 8.91 4.72 -11.14
CA TYR A 126 9.21 4.93 -12.55
C TYR A 126 10.37 5.91 -12.77
N LYS A 127 10.42 7.02 -12.03
CA LYS A 127 11.52 7.99 -12.13
C LYS A 127 12.88 7.37 -11.80
N ARG A 128 12.92 6.48 -10.81
CA ARG A 128 14.15 5.86 -10.30
C ARG A 128 14.60 4.62 -11.06
N ALA A 129 13.66 3.90 -11.66
CA ALA A 129 13.93 2.75 -12.51
C ALA A 129 14.86 3.11 -13.68
N ALA A 130 15.72 2.17 -14.09
CA ALA A 130 16.43 2.25 -15.36
C ALA A 130 15.58 1.68 -16.51
N GLU A 131 15.95 2.02 -17.75
CA GLU A 131 15.31 1.47 -18.95
C GLU A 131 15.62 -0.04 -19.14
N PRO A 132 14.77 -0.81 -19.84
CA PRO A 132 13.47 -0.40 -20.40
C PRO A 132 12.35 -0.33 -19.35
N LYS A 133 11.59 0.77 -19.32
CA LYS A 133 10.47 0.96 -18.38
C LYS A 133 9.27 1.64 -19.03
N ASP A 134 8.09 1.39 -18.47
CA ASP A 134 6.85 2.03 -18.89
C ASP A 134 5.93 2.33 -17.70
N LEU A 135 5.15 3.41 -17.78
CA LEU A 135 4.15 3.80 -16.79
C LEU A 135 2.79 3.95 -17.48
N TYR A 136 1.88 3.03 -17.19
CA TYR A 136 0.51 3.07 -17.69
C TYR A 136 -0.46 3.63 -16.65
N ILE A 137 -1.10 4.75 -16.99
CA ILE A 137 -2.08 5.42 -16.13
C ILE A 137 -3.49 5.07 -16.62
N VAL A 138 -4.26 4.37 -15.81
CA VAL A 138 -5.64 3.95 -16.12
C VAL A 138 -6.60 5.11 -15.86
N PRO A 139 -7.31 5.63 -16.87
CA PRO A 139 -8.27 6.73 -16.66
C PRO A 139 -9.45 6.29 -15.78
N ASN A 140 -9.99 7.23 -14.99
CA ASN A 140 -11.17 7.03 -14.14
C ASN A 140 -11.05 5.85 -13.14
N ALA A 141 -9.85 5.61 -12.62
CA ALA A 141 -9.59 4.53 -11.67
C ALA A 141 -8.91 5.06 -10.40
N GLY A 142 -9.46 4.70 -9.24
CA GLY A 142 -8.87 4.89 -7.92
C GLY A 142 -7.81 3.85 -7.58
N HIS A 143 -7.42 3.79 -6.29
CA HIS A 143 -6.48 2.80 -5.77
C HIS A 143 -7.10 1.40 -5.74
N VAL A 144 -8.26 1.25 -5.09
CA VAL A 144 -8.90 -0.07 -4.91
C VAL A 144 -9.63 -0.53 -6.17
N ASP A 145 -9.92 0.37 -7.11
CA ASP A 145 -10.60 0.02 -8.35
C ASP A 145 -9.83 -1.00 -9.20
N LEU A 146 -8.50 -0.95 -9.17
CA LEU A 146 -7.65 -1.92 -9.87
C LEU A 146 -7.51 -3.26 -9.12
N TYR A 147 -8.16 -3.46 -7.97
CA TYR A 147 -8.15 -4.75 -7.27
C TYR A 147 -9.15 -5.74 -7.87
N ASP A 148 -10.35 -5.26 -8.22
CA ASP A 148 -11.50 -6.11 -8.53
C ASP A 148 -12.36 -5.63 -9.71
N ARG A 149 -12.31 -4.35 -10.11
CA ARG A 149 -13.13 -3.86 -11.23
C ARG A 149 -12.52 -4.27 -12.55
N VAL A 150 -12.86 -5.47 -13.01
CA VAL A 150 -12.28 -6.10 -14.22
C VAL A 150 -12.34 -5.27 -15.49
N ASN A 151 -13.31 -4.35 -15.61
CA ASN A 151 -13.45 -3.45 -16.75
C ASN A 151 -12.47 -2.26 -16.72
N LEU A 152 -11.82 -1.99 -15.59
CA LEU A 152 -10.78 -0.97 -15.45
C LEU A 152 -9.36 -1.56 -15.50
N ILE A 153 -9.21 -2.85 -15.18
CA ILE A 153 -7.90 -3.51 -15.24
C ILE A 153 -7.42 -3.57 -16.70
N PRO A 154 -6.22 -3.06 -17.03
CA PRO A 154 -5.74 -2.99 -18.41
C PRO A 154 -5.16 -4.33 -18.88
N TRP A 155 -6.03 -5.33 -19.04
CA TRP A 155 -5.66 -6.69 -19.42
C TRP A 155 -4.85 -6.75 -20.71
N ASP A 156 -5.23 -5.99 -21.73
CA ASP A 156 -4.52 -5.95 -23.01
C ASP A 156 -3.08 -5.43 -22.87
N LYS A 157 -2.87 -4.43 -22.00
CA LYS A 157 -1.53 -3.89 -21.73
C LYS A 157 -0.65 -4.92 -21.02
N LEU A 158 -1.20 -5.60 -20.02
CA LEU A 158 -0.51 -6.68 -19.29
C LEU A 158 -0.18 -7.85 -20.21
N ALA A 159 -1.15 -8.33 -20.99
CA ALA A 159 -0.98 -9.42 -21.93
C ALA A 159 0.07 -9.08 -22.99
N SER A 160 0.00 -7.89 -23.58
CA SER A 160 0.99 -7.41 -24.55
C SER A 160 2.40 -7.36 -23.96
N PHE A 161 2.56 -6.78 -22.77
CA PHE A 161 3.85 -6.69 -22.07
C PHE A 161 4.46 -8.07 -21.81
N PHE A 162 3.70 -9.00 -21.22
CA PHE A 162 4.22 -10.33 -20.92
C PHE A 162 4.45 -11.17 -22.18
N ASN A 163 3.57 -11.10 -23.17
CA ASN A 163 3.77 -11.80 -24.44
C ASN A 163 5.04 -11.32 -25.15
N GLN A 164 5.33 -10.02 -25.15
CA GLN A 164 6.53 -9.47 -25.76
C GLN A 164 7.82 -9.89 -25.03
N HIS A 165 7.79 -10.00 -23.71
CA HIS A 165 9.01 -10.12 -22.89
C HIS A 165 9.23 -11.50 -22.27
N LEU A 166 8.25 -12.42 -22.37
CA LEU A 166 8.35 -13.80 -21.89
C LEU A 166 8.12 -14.85 -22.99
N SER A 167 7.82 -14.45 -24.23
CA SER A 167 7.83 -15.39 -25.36
C SER A 167 9.23 -15.97 -25.54
N ARG A 168 9.33 -17.30 -25.44
CA ARG A 168 10.56 -18.05 -25.71
C ARG A 168 10.87 -18.12 -27.19
#